data_AF-A0A956J5I7-F1
#
_entry.id   AF-A0A956J5I7-F1
#
_cell.length_a   1.000
_cell.length_b   1.000
_cell.length_c   1.000
_cell.angle_alpha   90.00
_cell.angle_beta   90.00
_cell.angle_gamma   90.00
#
_symmetry.space_group_name_H-M   'P 1'
#
loop_
_entity.id
_entity.type
_entity.pdbx_description
1 polymer ?
#
loop_
_entity_poly.entity_id
_entity_poly.type
_entity_poly.pdbx_seq_one_letter_code
_entity_poly.pdbx_strand_id
1 'polypeptide(L)'
;DDEVARFVGNVYARIHRSEGAAVDRDVERFLATLATNEQARALGRTPLLLVMLLMVGRDAPLPDQRSELYRACLENLLDTRPRQRQAEGVLGGSAEWAPDKYVERRRAVAKLALFMQERHFAKTHHRSKNRQAVAVRVELERQLPEDWDPHQRTGFLRWLTFGAGVMNEHDDDTMSFAHLGFQEYLAAWQLDISHETTLERVRLVEMHGGSQLWWETLRLWAALIEVRDPNNLAAVAYVIMAALGSKQYESHFWWLGAVLADGLGATWFEAWLEGLPDRFGPTRESHARDVARAWAVSQQHDRRRRIASTLDSGAPGWTWLTWLRAKAWREHSGLPGELPRVTSPAQLGAFESLDGRLELSEANVARERIWRVAS
;
A
#
# COMPACT_ATOMS: atom_id res chain seq x y z
N ASP A 1 0.28 23.85 -13.46
CA ASP A 1 -0.47 23.17 -14.52
C ASP A 1 0.34 22.97 -15.80
N ASP A 2 0.97 24.01 -16.36
CA ASP A 2 1.79 23.87 -17.58
C ASP A 2 3.00 22.93 -17.48
N GLU A 3 3.65 22.87 -16.31
CA GLU A 3 4.80 21.99 -16.08
C GLU A 3 4.39 20.50 -16.04
N VAL A 4 3.22 20.22 -15.44
CA VAL A 4 2.65 18.86 -15.39
C VAL A 4 2.20 18.44 -16.79
N ALA A 5 1.55 19.32 -17.54
CA ALA A 5 1.15 19.05 -18.93
C ALA A 5 2.38 18.78 -19.83
N ARG A 6 3.46 19.56 -19.67
CA ARG A 6 4.71 19.34 -20.40
C ARG A 6 5.40 18.03 -20.02
N PHE A 7 5.43 17.70 -18.73
CA PHE A 7 5.94 16.41 -18.26
C PHE A 7 5.13 15.24 -18.84
N VAL A 8 3.80 15.32 -18.76
CA VAL A 8 2.88 14.33 -19.33
C VAL A 8 3.11 14.16 -20.83
N GLY A 9 3.19 15.26 -21.59
CA GLY A 9 3.44 15.20 -23.04
C GLY A 9 4.76 14.53 -23.40
N ASN A 10 5.84 14.90 -22.70
CA ASN A 10 7.17 14.30 -22.91
C ASN A 10 7.19 12.79 -22.58
N VAL A 11 6.54 12.40 -21.48
CA VAL A 11 6.45 11.01 -21.06
C VAL A 11 5.56 10.22 -22.02
N TYR A 12 4.42 10.76 -22.43
CA TYR A 12 3.49 10.12 -23.34
C TYR A 12 4.13 9.84 -24.70
N ALA A 13 4.79 10.84 -25.30
CA ALA A 13 5.53 10.70 -26.54
C ALA A 13 6.60 9.60 -26.46
N ARG A 14 7.31 9.52 -25.31
CA ARG A 14 8.38 8.55 -25.08
C ARG A 14 7.86 7.12 -24.83
N ILE A 15 6.77 6.96 -24.08
CA ILE A 15 6.16 5.65 -23.80
C ILE A 15 5.54 5.07 -25.06
N HIS A 16 4.84 5.91 -25.82
CA HIS A 16 4.04 5.47 -26.96
C HIS A 16 4.74 5.61 -28.31
N ARG A 17 6.01 6.05 -28.33
CA ARG A 17 6.81 6.28 -29.56
C ARG A 17 5.99 7.00 -30.65
N SER A 18 5.22 7.99 -30.23
CA SER A 18 4.28 8.74 -31.08
C SER A 18 4.73 10.20 -31.11
N GLU A 19 4.55 10.88 -32.24
CA GLU A 19 4.93 12.29 -32.40
C GLU A 19 3.81 13.10 -33.09
N GLY A 20 3.81 14.42 -32.87
CA GLY A 20 2.92 15.37 -33.52
C GLY A 20 1.49 15.44 -32.95
N ALA A 21 0.55 15.98 -33.72
CA ALA A 21 -0.80 16.34 -33.27
C ALA A 21 -1.66 15.18 -32.72
N ALA A 22 -1.26 13.92 -32.94
CA ALA A 22 -1.91 12.77 -32.32
C ALA A 22 -1.57 12.63 -30.82
N VAL A 23 -0.33 12.98 -30.44
CA VAL A 23 0.10 13.00 -29.03
C VAL A 23 -0.65 14.07 -28.27
N ASP A 24 -0.79 15.26 -28.84
CA ASP A 24 -1.45 16.38 -28.16
C ASP A 24 -2.91 16.05 -27.84
N ARG A 25 -3.65 15.47 -28.79
CA ARG A 25 -5.04 15.02 -28.57
C ARG A 25 -5.16 13.94 -27.51
N ASP A 26 -4.23 12.98 -27.51
CA ASP A 26 -4.23 11.90 -26.53
C ASP A 26 -3.89 12.40 -25.12
N VAL A 27 -2.95 13.34 -25.01
CA VAL A 27 -2.58 14.01 -23.75
C VAL A 27 -3.75 14.85 -23.24
N GLU A 28 -4.41 15.62 -24.09
CA GLU A 28 -5.63 16.37 -23.73
C GLU A 28 -6.74 15.44 -23.23
N ARG A 29 -6.98 14.32 -23.94
CA ARG A 29 -7.96 13.32 -23.50
C ARG A 29 -7.60 12.73 -22.15
N PHE A 30 -6.34 12.38 -21.93
CA PHE A 30 -5.86 11.85 -20.65
C PHE A 30 -6.06 12.86 -19.51
N LEU A 31 -5.64 14.11 -19.71
CA LEU A 31 -5.78 15.17 -18.72
C LEU A 31 -7.25 15.47 -18.41
N ALA A 32 -8.13 15.49 -19.42
CA ALA A 32 -9.56 15.65 -19.23
C ALA A 32 -10.15 14.49 -18.41
N THR A 33 -9.79 13.25 -18.73
CA THR A 33 -10.23 12.06 -17.99
C THR A 33 -9.74 12.11 -16.54
N LEU A 34 -8.47 12.46 -16.33
CA LEU A 34 -7.87 12.61 -15.01
C LEU A 34 -8.54 13.72 -14.18
N ALA A 35 -8.93 14.83 -14.81
CA ALA A 35 -9.63 15.92 -14.14
C ALA A 35 -11.04 15.50 -13.66
N THR A 36 -11.72 14.65 -14.41
CA THR A 36 -13.08 14.16 -14.07
C THR A 36 -13.10 12.98 -13.11
N ASN A 37 -12.00 12.25 -12.96
CA ASN A 37 -11.89 11.10 -12.06
C ASN A 37 -11.06 11.45 -10.83
N GLU A 38 -11.73 11.78 -9.72
CA GLU A 38 -11.08 12.19 -8.48
C GLU A 38 -10.14 11.12 -7.89
N GLN A 39 -10.50 9.84 -8.02
CA GLN A 39 -9.70 8.72 -7.53
C GLN A 39 -8.42 8.54 -8.36
N ALA A 40 -8.53 8.55 -9.69
CA ALA A 40 -7.37 8.51 -10.58
C ALA A 40 -6.45 9.73 -10.37
N ARG A 41 -7.02 10.92 -10.15
CA ARG A 41 -6.26 12.14 -9.83
C ARG A 41 -5.50 11.99 -8.51
N ALA A 42 -6.11 11.37 -7.50
CA ALA A 42 -5.45 11.10 -6.23
C ALA A 42 -4.28 10.13 -6.39
N LEU A 43 -4.42 9.08 -7.22
CA LEU A 43 -3.32 8.17 -7.57
C LEU A 43 -2.17 8.93 -8.26
N GLY A 44 -2.48 9.80 -9.23
CA GLY A 44 -1.52 10.59 -10.00
C GLY A 44 -0.75 11.66 -9.22
N ARG A 45 -0.99 11.83 -7.90
CA ARG A 45 -0.25 12.80 -7.07
C ARG A 45 1.22 12.45 -6.87
N THR A 46 1.59 11.19 -7.09
CA THR A 46 3.01 10.81 -7.12
C THR A 46 3.47 10.70 -8.58
N PRO A 47 4.64 11.28 -8.94
CA PRO A 47 5.13 11.25 -10.32
C PRO A 47 5.17 9.85 -10.92
N LEU A 48 5.50 8.84 -10.11
CA LEU A 48 5.53 7.46 -10.55
C LEU A 48 4.15 6.91 -10.91
N LEU A 49 3.15 7.07 -10.03
CA LEU A 49 1.81 6.57 -10.32
C LEU A 49 1.17 7.34 -11.48
N LEU A 50 1.53 8.61 -11.68
CA LEU A 50 1.16 9.36 -12.87
C LEU A 50 1.75 8.73 -14.14
N VAL A 51 3.04 8.35 -14.13
CA VAL A 51 3.66 7.62 -15.24
C VAL A 51 2.96 6.28 -15.49
N MET A 52 2.60 5.55 -14.42
CA MET A 52 1.85 4.29 -14.54
C MET A 52 0.44 4.51 -15.13
N LEU A 53 -0.26 5.56 -14.72
CA LEU A 53 -1.56 5.95 -15.30
C LEU A 53 -1.42 6.29 -16.78
N LEU A 54 -0.36 6.99 -17.17
CA LEU A 54 -0.06 7.28 -18.58
C LEU A 54 0.18 6.01 -19.39
N MET A 55 0.87 5.01 -18.82
CA MET A 55 1.11 3.74 -19.50
C MET A 55 -0.19 2.98 -19.83
N VAL A 56 -1.24 3.11 -19.00
CA VAL A 56 -2.49 2.33 -19.15
C VAL A 56 -3.65 3.14 -19.76
N GLY A 57 -3.62 4.47 -19.61
CA GLY A 57 -4.74 5.38 -19.93
C GLY A 57 -4.96 5.65 -21.42
N ARG A 58 -4.14 5.07 -22.30
CA ARG A 58 -4.34 5.17 -23.76
C ARG A 58 -5.50 4.28 -24.24
N ASP A 59 -5.55 3.05 -23.72
CA ASP A 59 -6.38 1.98 -24.29
C ASP A 59 -7.51 1.52 -23.35
N ALA A 60 -7.54 2.03 -22.11
CA ALA A 60 -8.52 1.63 -21.09
C ALA A 60 -8.93 2.81 -20.18
N PRO A 61 -10.10 2.72 -19.49
CA PRO A 61 -10.47 3.65 -18.43
C PRO A 61 -9.39 3.74 -17.35
N LEU A 62 -9.21 4.92 -16.76
CA LEU A 62 -8.23 5.13 -15.70
C LEU A 62 -8.63 4.35 -14.44
N PRO A 63 -7.73 3.51 -13.88
CA PRO A 63 -7.95 2.83 -12.61
C PRO A 63 -8.26 3.80 -11.48
N ASP A 64 -9.17 3.40 -10.59
CA ASP A 64 -9.54 4.17 -9.40
C ASP A 64 -8.82 3.68 -8.13
N GLN A 65 -8.22 2.50 -8.18
CA GLN A 65 -7.48 1.89 -7.07
C GLN A 65 -6.04 1.51 -7.46
N ARG A 66 -5.14 1.54 -6.47
CA ARG A 66 -3.72 1.14 -6.64
C ARG A 66 -3.59 -0.31 -7.13
N SER A 67 -4.41 -1.21 -6.60
CA SER A 67 -4.44 -2.63 -7.01
C SER A 67 -4.78 -2.79 -8.49
N GLU A 68 -5.75 -2.02 -9.00
CA GLU A 68 -6.13 -2.04 -10.41
C GLU A 68 -5.06 -1.42 -11.31
N LEU A 69 -4.44 -0.32 -10.87
CA LEU A 69 -3.34 0.31 -11.59
C LEU A 69 -2.16 -0.65 -11.75
N TYR A 70 -1.72 -1.29 -10.65
CA TYR A 70 -0.65 -2.28 -10.71
C TYR A 70 -1.02 -3.49 -11.56
N ARG A 71 -2.27 -3.97 -11.47
CA ARG A 71 -2.79 -5.04 -12.35
C ARG A 71 -2.63 -4.67 -13.83
N ALA A 72 -3.13 -3.51 -14.23
CA ALA A 72 -3.12 -3.05 -15.62
C ALA A 72 -1.68 -2.83 -16.13
N CYS A 73 -0.80 -2.25 -15.31
CA CYS A 73 0.63 -2.13 -15.67
C CYS A 73 1.29 -3.50 -15.86
N LEU A 74 1.04 -4.46 -14.97
CA LEU A 74 1.63 -5.80 -15.07
C LEU A 74 1.05 -6.61 -16.24
N GLU A 75 -0.24 -6.46 -16.57
CA GLU A 75 -0.82 -7.02 -17.80
C GLU A 75 -0.12 -6.46 -19.05
N ASN A 76 0.13 -5.15 -19.08
CA ASN A 76 0.87 -4.54 -20.17
C ASN A 76 2.32 -5.06 -20.25
N LEU A 77 3.06 -5.07 -19.13
CA LEU A 77 4.46 -5.46 -19.08
C LEU A 77 4.69 -6.94 -19.33
N LEU A 78 3.82 -7.80 -18.81
CA LEU A 78 3.98 -9.26 -18.95
C LEU A 78 3.40 -9.79 -20.25
N ASP A 79 2.46 -9.10 -20.92
CA ASP A 79 1.81 -9.60 -22.13
C ASP A 79 1.86 -8.67 -23.33
N THR A 80 1.30 -7.46 -23.21
CA THR A 80 1.11 -6.56 -24.36
C THR A 80 2.45 -6.12 -24.96
N ARG A 81 3.36 -5.63 -24.11
CA ARG A 81 4.66 -5.10 -24.52
C ARG A 81 5.58 -6.17 -25.14
N PRO A 82 5.75 -7.37 -24.56
CA PRO A 82 6.52 -8.44 -25.19
C PRO A 82 6.00 -8.83 -26.58
N ARG A 83 4.67 -8.93 -26.76
CA ARG A 83 4.07 -9.24 -28.07
C ARG A 83 4.31 -8.13 -29.08
N GLN A 84 4.18 -6.86 -28.68
CA GLN A 84 4.48 -5.72 -29.54
C GLN A 84 5.94 -5.74 -30.00
N ARG A 85 6.88 -5.98 -29.08
CA ARG A 85 8.31 -6.11 -29.43
C ARG A 85 8.58 -7.22 -30.43
N GLN A 86 7.94 -8.38 -30.25
CA GLN A 86 8.06 -9.49 -31.18
C GLN A 86 7.49 -9.12 -32.57
N ALA A 87 6.35 -8.44 -32.63
CA ALA A 87 5.75 -7.95 -33.87
C ALA A 87 6.60 -6.89 -34.58
N GLU A 88 7.31 -6.06 -33.81
CA GLU A 88 8.30 -5.08 -34.31
C GLU A 88 9.61 -5.73 -34.80
N GLY A 89 9.72 -7.07 -34.77
CA GLY A 89 10.92 -7.79 -35.17
C GLY A 89 12.06 -7.70 -34.15
N VAL A 90 11.80 -7.17 -32.94
CA VAL A 90 12.74 -7.22 -31.82
C VAL A 90 12.69 -8.63 -31.25
N LEU A 91 13.49 -9.52 -31.84
CA LEU A 91 13.71 -10.85 -31.31
C LEU A 91 14.33 -10.74 -29.92
N GLY A 92 13.75 -11.42 -28.92
CA GLY A 92 14.42 -11.63 -27.64
C GLY A 92 15.78 -12.27 -27.88
N GLY A 93 16.76 -11.99 -27.02
CA GLY A 93 18.05 -12.67 -27.12
C GLY A 93 17.83 -14.19 -27.10
N SER A 94 18.72 -14.97 -27.74
CA SER A 94 18.59 -16.44 -27.88
C SER A 94 18.49 -17.24 -26.57
N ALA A 95 18.54 -16.56 -25.43
CA ALA A 95 18.46 -17.10 -24.08
C ALA A 95 17.30 -16.52 -23.26
N GLU A 96 16.40 -15.73 -23.85
CA GLU A 96 15.12 -15.34 -23.22
C GLU A 96 14.05 -16.40 -23.50
N TRP A 97 13.28 -16.76 -22.49
CA TRP A 97 12.17 -17.70 -22.61
C TRP A 97 11.03 -17.30 -21.68
N ALA A 98 9.78 -17.47 -22.11
CA ALA A 98 8.62 -17.30 -21.24
C ALA A 98 7.49 -18.26 -21.65
N PRO A 99 6.64 -18.69 -20.71
CA PRO A 99 5.44 -19.45 -21.04
C PRO A 99 4.49 -18.68 -21.94
N ASP A 100 3.85 -19.38 -22.88
CA ASP A 100 2.90 -18.78 -23.81
C ASP A 100 1.70 -18.15 -23.08
N LYS A 101 1.21 -18.81 -22.02
CA LYS A 101 0.02 -18.35 -21.30
C LYS A 101 0.37 -17.27 -20.29
N TYR A 102 -0.38 -16.17 -20.34
CA TYR A 102 -0.26 -15.05 -19.40
C TYR A 102 -0.40 -15.51 -17.93
N VAL A 103 -1.32 -16.43 -17.66
CA VAL A 103 -1.56 -16.94 -16.29
C VAL A 103 -0.33 -17.67 -15.75
N GLU A 104 0.38 -18.43 -16.59
CA GLU A 104 1.60 -19.15 -16.19
C GLU A 104 2.74 -18.16 -15.89
N ARG A 105 2.93 -17.15 -16.77
CA ARG A 105 3.86 -16.03 -16.55
C ARG A 105 3.58 -15.31 -15.23
N ARG A 106 2.31 -14.95 -14.99
CA ARG A 106 1.88 -14.23 -13.79
C ARG A 106 2.08 -15.05 -12.52
N ARG A 107 1.73 -16.34 -12.53
CA ARG A 107 1.94 -17.25 -11.38
C ARG A 107 3.42 -17.37 -11.02
N ALA A 108 4.27 -17.57 -12.02
CA ALA A 108 5.70 -17.71 -11.80
C ALA A 108 6.30 -16.44 -11.16
N VAL A 109 6.04 -15.26 -11.72
CA VAL A 109 6.58 -14.00 -11.18
C VAL A 109 5.95 -13.63 -9.82
N ALA A 110 4.70 -14.00 -9.57
CA ALA A 110 4.06 -13.79 -8.27
C ALA A 110 4.69 -14.63 -7.15
N LYS A 111 5.07 -15.87 -7.46
CA LYS A 111 5.82 -16.73 -6.53
C LYS A 111 7.20 -16.14 -6.21
N LEU A 112 7.89 -15.57 -7.20
CA LEU A 112 9.15 -14.83 -6.96
C LEU A 112 8.93 -13.62 -6.04
N ALA A 113 7.88 -12.84 -6.29
CA ALA A 113 7.56 -11.66 -5.50
C ALA A 113 7.32 -12.00 -4.03
N LEU A 114 6.51 -13.03 -3.74
CA LEU A 114 6.27 -13.48 -2.38
C LEU A 114 7.55 -13.97 -1.70
N PHE A 115 8.35 -14.81 -2.38
CA PHE A 115 9.62 -15.29 -1.85
C PHE A 115 10.57 -14.15 -1.48
N MET A 116 10.72 -13.16 -2.36
CA MET A 116 11.57 -11.99 -2.11
C MET A 116 11.04 -11.15 -0.95
N GLN A 117 9.71 -10.99 -0.88
CA GLN A 117 9.03 -10.28 0.19
C GLN A 117 9.30 -10.93 1.56
N GLU A 118 9.06 -12.23 1.69
CA GLU A 118 9.30 -12.99 2.93
C GLU A 118 10.77 -12.94 3.37
N ARG A 119 11.69 -13.11 2.41
CA ARG A 119 13.13 -13.08 2.67
C ARG A 119 13.63 -11.70 3.10
N HIS A 120 13.12 -10.63 2.48
CA HIS A 120 13.44 -9.27 2.88
C HIS A 120 13.08 -9.06 4.34
N PHE A 121 11.87 -9.48 4.74
CA PHE A 121 11.41 -9.26 6.11
C PHE A 121 12.06 -10.15 7.15
N ALA A 122 12.46 -11.38 6.80
CA ALA A 122 13.26 -12.21 7.69
C ALA A 122 14.62 -11.57 8.03
N LYS A 123 15.21 -10.83 7.09
CA LYS A 123 16.53 -10.18 7.26
C LYS A 123 16.46 -8.78 7.84
N THR A 124 15.29 -8.13 7.76
CA THR A 124 15.16 -6.71 8.02
C THR A 124 14.51 -6.44 9.37
N HIS A 125 15.30 -5.98 10.35
CA HIS A 125 14.75 -5.34 11.53
C HIS A 125 14.05 -4.03 11.13
N HIS A 126 13.03 -3.62 11.90
CA HIS A 126 12.10 -2.49 11.68
C HIS A 126 12.70 -1.10 11.35
N ARG A 127 14.01 -0.98 11.12
CA ARG A 127 14.77 0.25 10.90
C ARG A 127 15.54 0.32 9.57
N SER A 128 15.48 -0.67 8.68
CA SER A 128 16.16 -0.54 7.39
C SER A 128 15.49 0.52 6.52
N LYS A 129 16.31 1.43 5.98
CA LYS A 129 15.91 2.44 5.00
C LYS A 129 15.71 1.85 3.59
N ASN A 130 16.20 0.63 3.34
CA ASN A 130 16.09 -0.02 2.04
C ASN A 130 14.82 -0.87 1.99
N ARG A 131 13.80 -0.39 1.27
CA ARG A 131 12.52 -1.08 1.12
C ARG A 131 12.50 -2.08 -0.04
N GLN A 132 13.45 -2.00 -0.97
CA GLN A 132 13.47 -2.89 -2.13
C GLN A 132 14.09 -4.25 -1.76
N ALA A 133 13.38 -5.34 -2.04
CA ALA A 133 13.92 -6.68 -1.82
C ALA A 133 14.90 -7.04 -2.92
N VAL A 134 15.97 -7.73 -2.52
CA VAL A 134 17.02 -8.22 -3.41
C VAL A 134 17.24 -9.70 -3.10
N ALA A 135 17.37 -10.51 -4.15
CA ALA A 135 17.63 -11.95 -4.02
C ALA A 135 18.67 -12.40 -5.05
N VAL A 136 19.46 -13.41 -4.69
CA VAL A 136 20.45 -13.99 -5.61
C VAL A 136 19.71 -14.76 -6.70
N ARG A 137 20.17 -14.65 -7.95
CA ARG A 137 19.55 -15.31 -9.12
C ARG A 137 19.26 -16.79 -8.88
N VAL A 138 20.24 -17.54 -8.38
CA VAL A 138 20.08 -18.99 -8.13
C VAL A 138 18.98 -19.31 -7.12
N GLU A 139 18.70 -18.41 -6.16
CA GLU A 139 17.61 -18.58 -5.21
C GLU A 139 16.26 -18.38 -5.90
N LEU A 140 16.16 -17.43 -6.83
CA LEU A 140 14.97 -17.17 -7.63
C LEU A 140 14.67 -18.30 -8.60
N GLU A 141 15.69 -18.86 -9.26
CA GLU A 141 15.52 -20.01 -10.15
C GLU A 141 14.92 -21.22 -9.43
N ARG A 142 15.27 -21.43 -8.15
CA ARG A 142 14.70 -22.50 -7.31
C ARG A 142 13.22 -22.29 -6.97
N GLN A 143 12.71 -21.07 -7.07
CA GLN A 143 11.30 -20.77 -6.80
C GLN A 143 10.42 -21.00 -8.03
N LEU A 144 11.00 -21.06 -9.23
CA LEU A 144 10.24 -21.29 -10.46
C LEU A 144 9.67 -22.72 -10.52
N PRO A 145 8.66 -22.97 -11.38
CA PRO A 145 8.03 -24.28 -11.49
C PRO A 145 9.03 -25.43 -11.70
N GLU A 146 8.77 -26.57 -11.05
CA GLU A 146 9.69 -27.71 -11.05
C GLU A 146 9.81 -28.38 -12.41
N ASP A 147 8.74 -28.33 -13.21
CA ASP A 147 8.64 -28.84 -14.58
C ASP A 147 9.42 -28.00 -15.59
N TRP A 148 9.88 -26.81 -15.22
CA TRP A 148 10.76 -26.01 -16.07
C TRP A 148 12.20 -26.49 -15.95
N ASP A 149 12.85 -26.72 -17.09
CA ASP A 149 14.26 -27.07 -17.14
C ASP A 149 15.16 -25.88 -16.73
N PRO A 150 16.46 -26.09 -16.43
CA PRO A 150 17.36 -25.01 -16.02
C PRO A 150 17.45 -23.86 -17.03
N HIS A 151 17.42 -24.14 -18.34
CA HIS A 151 17.46 -23.12 -19.37
C HIS A 151 16.19 -22.28 -19.40
N GLN A 152 15.02 -22.90 -19.19
CA GLN A 152 13.74 -22.20 -19.08
C GLN A 152 13.70 -21.30 -17.85
N ARG A 153 14.20 -21.76 -16.71
CA ARG A 153 14.25 -20.96 -15.47
C ARG A 153 15.15 -19.73 -15.62
N THR A 154 16.38 -19.92 -16.08
CA THR A 154 17.30 -18.81 -16.37
C THR A 154 16.72 -17.90 -17.45
N GLY A 155 16.11 -18.48 -18.50
CA GLY A 155 15.51 -17.74 -19.60
C GLY A 155 14.31 -16.90 -19.20
N PHE A 156 13.50 -17.37 -18.24
CA PHE A 156 12.39 -16.62 -17.67
C PHE A 156 12.85 -15.43 -16.85
N LEU A 157 13.88 -15.58 -16.01
CA LEU A 157 14.47 -14.45 -15.29
C LEU A 157 15.05 -13.42 -16.25
N ARG A 158 15.73 -13.85 -17.32
CA ARG A 158 16.21 -12.95 -18.38
C ARG A 158 15.06 -12.24 -19.09
N TRP A 159 14.00 -12.97 -19.42
CA TRP A 159 12.81 -12.37 -20.04
C TRP A 159 12.13 -11.36 -19.12
N LEU A 160 12.06 -11.60 -17.81
CA LEU A 160 11.53 -10.63 -16.84
C LEU A 160 12.35 -9.34 -16.80
N THR A 161 13.68 -9.43 -16.96
CA THR A 161 14.58 -8.27 -16.98
C THR A 161 14.56 -7.54 -18.31
N PHE A 162 14.82 -8.23 -19.42
CA PHE A 162 15.05 -7.60 -20.71
C PHE A 162 13.79 -7.52 -21.57
N GLY A 163 12.96 -8.55 -21.56
CA GLY A 163 11.74 -8.65 -22.35
C GLY A 163 10.60 -7.81 -21.77
N ALA A 164 10.17 -8.16 -20.57
CA ALA A 164 9.06 -7.54 -19.85
C ALA A 164 9.47 -6.23 -19.13
N GLY A 165 10.69 -6.18 -18.57
CA GLY A 165 11.18 -5.05 -17.78
C GLY A 165 10.52 -4.93 -16.40
N VAL A 166 10.15 -6.06 -15.80
CA VAL A 166 9.53 -6.16 -14.46
C VAL A 166 10.60 -6.29 -13.37
N MET A 167 11.79 -6.80 -13.73
CA MET A 167 12.91 -6.98 -12.82
C MET A 167 14.16 -6.25 -13.34
N ASN A 168 15.08 -5.95 -12.42
CA ASN A 168 16.41 -5.46 -12.69
C ASN A 168 17.43 -6.51 -12.22
N GLU A 169 18.52 -6.61 -12.97
CA GLU A 169 19.71 -7.38 -12.60
C GLU A 169 20.81 -6.41 -12.14
N HIS A 170 21.55 -6.81 -11.11
CA HIS A 170 22.68 -6.07 -10.54
C HIS A 170 23.99 -6.80 -10.84
N ASP A 171 25.12 -6.10 -10.71
CA ASP A 171 26.45 -6.62 -11.05
C ASP A 171 26.91 -7.78 -10.14
N ASP A 172 26.24 -8.02 -9.01
CA ASP A 172 26.57 -9.05 -8.01
C ASP A 172 25.72 -10.33 -8.11
N ASP A 173 25.14 -10.60 -9.29
CA ASP A 173 24.20 -11.72 -9.56
C ASP A 173 22.95 -11.69 -8.67
N THR A 174 22.61 -10.50 -8.18
CA THR A 174 21.34 -10.26 -7.50
C THR A 174 20.33 -9.60 -8.41
N MET A 175 19.05 -9.80 -8.08
CA MET A 175 17.94 -9.23 -8.80
C MET A 175 16.97 -8.54 -7.86
N SER A 176 16.32 -7.49 -8.36
CA SER A 176 15.23 -6.79 -7.67
C SER A 176 14.05 -6.56 -8.61
N PHE A 177 12.84 -6.36 -8.07
CA PHE A 177 11.74 -5.85 -8.88
C PHE A 177 12.04 -4.42 -9.31
N ALA A 178 11.72 -4.07 -10.56
CA ALA A 178 11.90 -2.72 -11.07
C ALA A 178 11.13 -1.67 -10.26
N HIS A 179 10.03 -2.08 -9.63
CA HIS A 179 9.28 -1.25 -8.70
C HIS A 179 8.74 -2.04 -7.49
N LEU A 180 8.84 -1.46 -6.29
CA LEU A 180 8.36 -2.09 -5.05
C LEU A 180 6.87 -2.39 -5.08
N GLY A 181 6.05 -1.46 -5.60
CA GLY A 181 4.60 -1.67 -5.70
C GLY A 181 4.21 -2.85 -6.60
N PHE A 182 5.03 -3.21 -7.60
CA PHE A 182 4.80 -4.42 -8.39
C PHE A 182 5.11 -5.67 -7.57
N GLN A 183 6.20 -5.66 -6.80
CA GLN A 183 6.53 -6.76 -5.88
C GLN A 183 5.41 -6.94 -4.84
N GLU A 184 4.95 -5.86 -4.20
CA GLU A 184 3.91 -5.89 -3.18
C GLU A 184 2.57 -6.39 -3.76
N TYR A 185 2.19 -5.92 -4.95
CA TYR A 185 0.98 -6.39 -5.63
C TYR A 185 1.07 -7.87 -6.05
N LEU A 186 2.19 -8.29 -6.62
CA LEU A 186 2.39 -9.68 -7.04
C LEU A 186 2.46 -10.63 -5.84
N ALA A 187 3.08 -10.22 -4.74
CA ALA A 187 3.05 -10.95 -3.48
C ALA A 187 1.61 -11.04 -2.93
N ALA A 188 0.87 -9.95 -2.92
CA ALA A 188 -0.54 -9.93 -2.51
C ALA A 188 -1.40 -10.89 -3.35
N TRP A 189 -1.16 -10.91 -4.66
CA TRP A 189 -1.85 -11.84 -5.57
C TRP A 189 -1.47 -13.29 -5.30
N GLN A 190 -0.19 -13.58 -5.04
CA GLN A 190 0.26 -14.92 -4.67
C GLN A 190 -0.39 -15.40 -3.37
N LEU A 191 -0.55 -14.50 -2.38
CA LEU A 191 -1.25 -14.79 -1.12
C LEU A 191 -2.73 -15.11 -1.35
N ASP A 192 -3.41 -14.34 -2.20
CA ASP A 192 -4.83 -14.55 -2.53
C ASP A 192 -5.07 -15.92 -3.19
N ILE A 193 -4.21 -16.33 -4.13
CA ILE A 193 -4.36 -17.63 -4.79
C ILE A 193 -3.88 -18.83 -3.96
N SER A 194 -3.15 -18.60 -2.87
CA SER A 194 -2.65 -19.68 -1.99
C SER A 194 -3.42 -19.82 -0.67
N HIS A 195 -4.30 -18.86 -0.34
CA HIS A 195 -5.09 -18.85 0.90
C HIS A 195 -6.59 -18.68 0.57
N GLU A 196 -7.26 -19.80 0.32
CA GLU A 196 -8.65 -19.80 -0.12
C GLU A 196 -9.65 -19.77 1.04
N THR A 197 -9.31 -20.38 2.17
CA THR A 197 -10.21 -20.51 3.32
C THR A 197 -10.11 -19.32 4.27
N THR A 198 -11.19 -19.01 4.98
CA THR A 198 -11.18 -17.96 6.02
C THR A 198 -10.10 -18.20 7.08
N LEU A 199 -9.87 -19.45 7.49
CA LEU A 199 -8.87 -19.79 8.49
C LEU A 199 -7.45 -19.46 8.01
N GLU A 200 -7.12 -19.81 6.76
CA GLU A 200 -5.82 -19.48 6.15
C GLU A 200 -5.61 -17.97 6.06
N ARG A 201 -6.65 -17.23 5.67
CA ARG A 201 -6.60 -15.76 5.58
C ARG A 201 -6.44 -15.09 6.93
N VAL A 202 -7.08 -15.60 7.98
CA VAL A 202 -6.86 -15.12 9.35
C VAL A 202 -5.43 -15.37 9.78
N ARG A 203 -4.90 -16.59 9.59
CA ARG A 203 -3.50 -16.92 9.94
C ARG A 203 -2.48 -16.07 9.19
N LEU A 204 -2.74 -15.76 7.93
CA LEU A 204 -1.92 -14.84 7.15
C LEU A 204 -1.81 -13.47 7.82
N VAL A 205 -2.96 -12.93 8.23
CA VAL A 205 -3.01 -11.62 8.89
C VAL A 205 -2.42 -11.69 10.29
N GLU A 206 -2.60 -12.77 11.05
CA GLU A 206 -1.92 -13.00 12.33
C GLU A 206 -0.40 -13.01 12.19
N MET A 207 0.12 -13.63 11.12
CA MET A 207 1.55 -13.77 10.87
C MET A 207 2.19 -12.43 10.48
N HIS A 208 1.49 -11.60 9.71
CA HIS A 208 2.09 -10.43 9.05
C HIS A 208 1.51 -9.08 9.49
N GLY A 209 0.29 -9.03 10.00
CA GLY A 209 -0.46 -7.80 10.33
C GLY A 209 0.20 -6.96 11.42
N GLY A 210 1.01 -7.57 12.29
CA GLY A 210 1.83 -6.86 13.27
C GLY A 210 2.98 -6.04 12.66
N SER A 211 3.41 -6.34 11.43
CA SER A 211 4.55 -5.71 10.78
C SER A 211 4.10 -4.64 9.77
N GLN A 212 4.46 -3.38 10.03
CA GLN A 212 4.20 -2.26 9.10
C GLN A 212 4.82 -2.48 7.71
N LEU A 213 5.86 -3.31 7.63
CA LEU A 213 6.50 -3.62 6.36
C LEU A 213 5.60 -4.47 5.44
N TRP A 214 4.66 -5.24 6.02
CA TRP A 214 3.68 -6.03 5.27
C TRP A 214 2.40 -5.28 4.95
N TRP A 215 2.19 -4.10 5.53
CA TRP A 215 0.88 -3.43 5.47
C TRP A 215 0.45 -3.10 4.06
N GLU A 216 1.34 -2.63 3.19
CA GLU A 216 0.96 -2.33 1.81
C GLU A 216 0.57 -3.60 1.05
N THR A 217 1.35 -4.68 1.15
CA THR A 217 1.00 -6.00 0.60
C THR A 217 -0.34 -6.51 1.14
N LEU A 218 -0.57 -6.43 2.45
CA LEU A 218 -1.82 -6.87 3.06
C LEU A 218 -3.02 -5.99 2.68
N ARG A 219 -2.82 -4.69 2.44
CA ARG A 219 -3.88 -3.79 1.93
C ARG A 219 -4.23 -4.10 0.48
N LEU A 220 -3.22 -4.35 -0.36
CA LEU A 220 -3.43 -4.80 -1.74
C LEU A 220 -4.13 -6.17 -1.77
N TRP A 221 -3.75 -7.09 -0.87
CA TRP A 221 -4.42 -8.38 -0.71
C TRP A 221 -5.86 -8.23 -0.24
N ALA A 222 -6.13 -7.35 0.74
CA ALA A 222 -7.47 -7.05 1.21
C ALA A 222 -8.37 -6.54 0.06
N ALA A 223 -7.84 -5.69 -0.83
CA ALA A 223 -8.55 -5.24 -2.02
C ALA A 223 -8.89 -6.40 -2.97
N LEU A 224 -7.94 -7.32 -3.21
CA LEU A 224 -8.17 -8.49 -4.08
C LEU A 224 -9.27 -9.41 -3.55
N ILE A 225 -9.29 -9.69 -2.24
CA ILE A 225 -10.30 -10.58 -1.66
C ILE A 225 -11.68 -9.92 -1.53
N GLU A 226 -11.74 -8.61 -1.25
CA GLU A 226 -13.00 -7.84 -1.17
C GLU A 226 -13.69 -7.78 -2.53
N VAL A 227 -12.94 -7.52 -3.61
CA VAL A 227 -13.47 -7.48 -4.98
C VAL A 227 -14.09 -8.82 -5.38
N ARG A 228 -13.53 -9.93 -4.89
CA ARG A 228 -14.04 -11.27 -5.17
C ARG A 228 -15.31 -11.58 -4.39
N ASP A 229 -15.29 -11.33 -3.09
CA ASP A 229 -16.44 -11.47 -2.20
C ASP A 229 -16.20 -10.64 -0.92
N PRO A 230 -16.99 -9.58 -0.66
CA PRO A 230 -16.86 -8.74 0.52
C PRO A 230 -16.96 -9.50 1.86
N ASN A 231 -17.60 -10.68 1.88
CA ASN A 231 -17.69 -11.49 3.08
C ASN A 231 -16.34 -12.10 3.49
N ASN A 232 -15.41 -12.26 2.55
CA ASN A 232 -14.09 -12.81 2.82
C ASN A 232 -13.29 -11.91 3.77
N LEU A 233 -13.22 -10.61 3.45
CA LEU A 233 -12.51 -9.65 4.28
C LEU A 233 -13.29 -9.37 5.57
N ALA A 234 -14.62 -9.33 5.51
CA ALA A 234 -15.46 -9.16 6.70
C ALA A 234 -15.23 -10.26 7.73
N ALA A 235 -15.18 -11.53 7.31
CA ALA A 235 -14.91 -12.66 8.20
C ALA A 235 -13.54 -12.52 8.88
N VAL A 236 -12.50 -12.11 8.14
CA VAL A 236 -11.17 -11.85 8.70
C VAL A 236 -11.22 -10.71 9.71
N ALA A 237 -11.88 -9.59 9.38
CA ALA A 237 -11.98 -8.42 10.24
C ALA A 237 -12.70 -8.74 11.55
N TYR A 238 -13.82 -9.47 11.52
CA TYR A 238 -14.54 -9.86 12.73
C TYR A 238 -13.72 -10.78 13.65
N VAL A 239 -12.98 -11.73 13.08
CA VAL A 239 -12.10 -12.61 13.88
C VAL A 239 -11.00 -11.79 14.57
N ILE A 240 -10.35 -10.88 13.83
CA ILE A 240 -9.34 -9.98 14.40
C ILE A 240 -9.95 -9.09 15.48
N MET A 241 -11.12 -8.49 15.24
CA MET A 241 -11.78 -7.60 16.18
C MET A 241 -12.21 -8.32 17.47
N ALA A 242 -12.72 -9.55 17.36
CA ALA A 242 -13.05 -10.40 18.51
C ALA A 242 -11.81 -10.75 19.35
N ALA A 243 -10.62 -10.82 18.73
CA ALA A 243 -9.36 -11.12 19.39
C ALA A 243 -8.65 -9.90 20.02
N LEU A 244 -9.21 -8.68 19.90
CA LEU A 244 -8.59 -7.43 20.37
C LEU A 244 -8.45 -7.28 21.88
N GLY A 245 -8.98 -8.22 22.67
CA GLY A 245 -8.68 -8.33 24.10
C GLY A 245 -7.24 -8.75 24.38
N SER A 246 -6.51 -9.28 23.38
CA SER A 246 -5.09 -9.61 23.47
C SER A 246 -4.21 -8.49 22.90
N LYS A 247 -3.16 -8.12 23.63
CA LYS A 247 -2.12 -7.15 23.21
C LYS A 247 -1.49 -7.48 21.85
N GLN A 248 -1.53 -8.75 21.44
CA GLN A 248 -1.03 -9.21 20.14
C GLN A 248 -1.77 -8.58 18.95
N TYR A 249 -3.07 -8.26 19.11
CA TYR A 249 -3.92 -7.81 18.02
C TYR A 249 -4.05 -6.29 17.91
N GLU A 250 -3.42 -5.50 18.78
CA GLU A 250 -3.49 -4.04 18.73
C GLU A 250 -2.99 -3.47 17.39
N SER A 251 -1.89 -3.99 16.85
CA SER A 251 -1.39 -3.58 15.54
C SER A 251 -2.33 -3.98 14.39
N HIS A 252 -3.09 -5.06 14.57
CA HIS A 252 -4.04 -5.56 13.58
C HIS A 252 -5.30 -4.67 13.51
N PHE A 253 -5.74 -4.10 14.64
CA PHE A 253 -6.77 -3.06 14.66
C PHE A 253 -6.39 -1.86 13.78
N TRP A 254 -5.15 -1.40 13.91
CA TRP A 254 -4.65 -0.28 13.12
C TRP A 254 -4.54 -0.66 11.64
N TRP A 255 -4.05 -1.85 11.31
CA TRP A 255 -4.07 -2.34 9.93
C TRP A 255 -5.49 -2.33 9.32
N LEU A 256 -6.52 -2.79 10.04
CA LEU A 256 -7.92 -2.69 9.62
C LEU A 256 -8.33 -1.24 9.36
N GLY A 257 -7.90 -0.30 10.19
CA GLY A 257 -8.10 1.13 9.96
C GLY A 257 -7.47 1.65 8.66
N ALA A 258 -6.30 1.15 8.27
CA ALA A 258 -5.67 1.49 7.00
C ALA A 258 -6.43 0.90 5.80
N VAL A 259 -6.97 -0.31 5.94
CA VAL A 259 -7.85 -0.95 4.94
C VAL A 259 -9.15 -0.15 4.75
N LEU A 260 -9.76 0.33 5.84
CA LEU A 260 -10.94 1.21 5.79
C LEU A 260 -10.66 2.55 5.11
N ALA A 261 -9.45 3.08 5.29
CA ALA A 261 -9.03 4.32 4.65
C ALA A 261 -8.95 4.18 3.12
N ASP A 262 -8.71 2.97 2.60
CA ASP A 262 -8.75 2.67 1.17
C ASP A 262 -10.18 2.51 0.62
N GLY A 263 -11.21 2.58 1.47
CA GLY A 263 -12.62 2.46 1.08
C GLY A 263 -13.20 1.06 1.17
N LEU A 264 -12.39 0.06 1.53
CA LEU A 264 -12.82 -1.33 1.72
C LEU A 264 -13.58 -1.50 3.05
N GLY A 265 -14.24 -2.63 3.27
CA GLY A 265 -14.70 -3.02 4.60
C GLY A 265 -15.95 -2.30 5.10
N ALA A 266 -16.89 -2.00 4.20
CA ALA A 266 -18.11 -1.28 4.54
C ALA A 266 -18.94 -1.96 5.63
N THR A 267 -18.96 -3.30 5.66
CA THR A 267 -19.79 -4.11 6.57
C THR A 267 -19.29 -4.10 8.02
N TRP A 268 -18.02 -3.80 8.27
CA TRP A 268 -17.40 -3.86 9.59
C TRP A 268 -16.80 -2.53 10.06
N PHE A 269 -17.01 -1.45 9.28
CA PHE A 269 -16.60 -0.10 9.64
C PHE A 269 -17.14 0.35 11.02
N GLU A 270 -18.40 0.05 11.32
CA GLU A 270 -19.02 0.41 12.61
C GLU A 270 -18.31 -0.22 13.79
N ALA A 271 -18.05 -1.53 13.71
CA ALA A 271 -17.38 -2.26 14.78
C ALA A 271 -15.95 -1.75 15.02
N TRP A 272 -15.24 -1.38 13.96
CA TRP A 272 -13.93 -0.73 14.09
C TRP A 272 -14.05 0.66 14.72
N LEU A 273 -15.04 1.44 14.29
CA LEU A 273 -15.28 2.80 14.75
C LEU A 273 -15.64 2.85 16.25
N GLU A 274 -16.50 1.94 16.71
CA GLU A 274 -16.88 1.79 18.12
C GLU A 274 -15.66 1.51 19.00
N GLY A 275 -14.71 0.70 18.51
CA GLY A 275 -13.51 0.36 19.25
C GLY A 275 -12.43 1.44 19.24
N LEU A 276 -12.49 2.45 18.36
CA LEU A 276 -11.42 3.43 18.14
C LEU A 276 -11.08 4.29 19.38
N PRO A 277 -12.06 4.84 20.14
CA PRO A 277 -11.77 5.67 21.33
C PRO A 277 -10.85 5.00 22.35
N ASP A 278 -10.97 3.68 22.51
CA ASP A 278 -10.20 2.91 23.49
C ASP A 278 -8.77 2.59 23.04
N ARG A 279 -8.39 2.95 21.81
CA ARG A 279 -7.11 2.57 21.20
C ARG A 279 -6.02 3.63 21.32
N PHE A 280 -6.33 4.81 21.85
CA PHE A 280 -5.34 5.86 22.12
C PHE A 280 -4.56 5.66 23.44
N GLY A 281 -4.40 4.40 23.87
CA GLY A 281 -3.62 3.99 25.04
C GLY A 281 -2.10 4.13 24.85
N PRO A 282 -1.29 3.71 25.84
CA PRO A 282 0.18 3.83 25.84
C PRO A 282 0.93 3.04 24.77
N THR A 283 0.28 2.08 24.11
CA THR A 283 0.97 1.16 23.21
C THR A 283 0.95 1.60 21.74
N ARG A 284 2.14 1.59 21.13
CA ARG A 284 2.40 1.55 19.67
C ARG A 284 1.86 2.72 18.83
N GLU A 285 2.31 3.93 19.13
CA GLU A 285 2.05 5.17 18.37
C GLU A 285 2.39 5.08 16.87
N SER A 286 3.37 4.26 16.48
CA SER A 286 3.79 4.15 15.08
C SER A 286 2.69 3.61 14.16
N HIS A 287 1.97 2.57 14.60
CA HIS A 287 0.88 1.98 13.82
C HIS A 287 -0.28 2.97 13.69
N ALA A 288 -0.65 3.63 14.78
CA ALA A 288 -1.66 4.69 14.77
C ALA A 288 -1.30 5.82 13.79
N ARG A 289 -0.03 6.26 13.78
CA ARG A 289 0.46 7.31 12.88
C ARG A 289 0.40 6.91 11.41
N ASP A 290 0.73 5.67 11.07
CA ASP A 290 0.61 5.19 9.68
C ASP A 290 -0.85 5.14 9.21
N VAL A 291 -1.76 4.74 10.10
CA VAL A 291 -3.20 4.78 9.81
C VAL A 291 -3.69 6.23 9.66
N ALA A 292 -3.20 7.15 10.49
CA ALA A 292 -3.52 8.57 10.34
C ALA A 292 -3.11 9.08 8.95
N ARG A 293 -1.88 8.77 8.51
CA ARG A 293 -1.42 9.13 7.16
C ARG A 293 -2.28 8.53 6.06
N ALA A 294 -2.77 7.29 6.24
CA ALA A 294 -3.70 6.69 5.29
C ALA A 294 -5.03 7.48 5.22
N TRP A 295 -5.58 7.89 6.36
CA TRP A 295 -6.80 8.72 6.40
C TRP A 295 -6.61 10.14 5.86
N ALA A 296 -5.42 10.73 6.01
CA ALA A 296 -5.11 12.06 5.49
C ALA A 296 -5.28 12.16 3.97
N VAL A 297 -4.96 11.08 3.25
CA VAL A 297 -5.11 10.99 1.79
C VAL A 297 -6.40 10.30 1.34
N SER A 298 -7.20 9.80 2.30
CA SER A 298 -8.43 9.06 2.04
C SER A 298 -9.54 9.97 1.49
N GLN A 299 -10.24 9.46 0.47
CA GLN A 299 -11.42 10.08 -0.14
C GLN A 299 -12.73 9.66 0.53
N GLN A 300 -12.67 8.90 1.63
CA GLN A 300 -13.85 8.41 2.36
C GLN A 300 -14.43 9.52 3.26
N HIS A 301 -14.91 10.62 2.66
CA HIS A 301 -15.34 11.83 3.38
C HIS A 301 -16.40 11.56 4.44
N ASP A 302 -17.37 10.69 4.15
CA ASP A 302 -18.43 10.32 5.10
C ASP A 302 -17.84 9.57 6.30
N ARG A 303 -16.99 8.57 6.06
CA ARG A 303 -16.30 7.84 7.13
C ARG A 303 -15.42 8.78 7.96
N ARG A 304 -14.71 9.73 7.33
CA ARG A 304 -13.89 10.73 8.03
C ARG A 304 -14.72 11.61 8.96
N ARG A 305 -15.89 12.10 8.51
CA ARG A 305 -16.81 12.87 9.38
C ARG A 305 -17.30 12.04 10.56
N ARG A 306 -17.60 10.76 10.33
CA ARG A 306 -18.06 9.84 11.38
C ARG A 306 -16.97 9.52 12.39
N ILE A 307 -15.73 9.31 11.94
CA ILE A 307 -14.57 9.17 12.82
C ILE A 307 -14.42 10.43 13.70
N ALA A 308 -14.45 11.63 13.12
CA ALA A 308 -14.37 12.87 13.88
C ALA A 308 -15.48 12.94 14.95
N SER A 309 -16.73 12.65 14.58
CA SER A 309 -17.88 12.65 15.50
C SER A 309 -17.73 11.63 16.65
N THR A 310 -17.18 10.45 16.38
CA THR A 310 -16.93 9.43 17.40
C THR A 310 -15.84 9.87 18.38
N LEU A 311 -14.76 10.48 17.86
CA LEU A 311 -13.72 11.04 18.73
C LEU A 311 -14.26 12.18 19.60
N ASP A 312 -15.10 13.04 19.04
CA ASP A 312 -15.73 14.16 19.77
C ASP A 312 -16.60 13.66 20.92
N SER A 313 -17.34 12.59 20.68
CA SER A 313 -18.22 11.97 21.69
C SER A 313 -17.45 11.25 22.80
N GLY A 314 -16.29 10.67 22.47
CA GLY A 314 -15.43 9.97 23.43
C GLY A 314 -14.54 10.91 24.27
N ALA A 315 -14.17 12.07 23.74
CA ALA A 315 -13.23 13.00 24.34
C ALA A 315 -13.49 13.38 25.82
N PRO A 316 -14.75 13.62 26.26
CA PRO A 316 -15.03 13.97 27.66
C PRO A 316 -14.64 12.89 28.68
N GLY A 317 -14.59 11.61 28.27
CA GLY A 317 -14.25 10.48 29.14
C GLY A 317 -12.75 10.13 29.18
N TRP A 318 -11.93 10.81 28.39
CA TRP A 318 -10.52 10.44 28.22
C TRP A 318 -9.60 11.00 29.31
N THR A 319 -8.48 10.32 29.52
CA THR A 319 -7.35 10.92 30.24
C THR A 319 -6.71 12.02 29.40
N TRP A 320 -6.03 12.99 30.01
CA TRP A 320 -5.31 14.03 29.26
C TRP A 320 -4.29 13.43 28.26
N LEU A 321 -3.67 12.30 28.59
CA LEU A 321 -2.71 11.61 27.73
C LEU A 321 -3.40 10.92 26.54
N THR A 322 -4.52 10.25 26.78
CA THR A 322 -5.37 9.66 25.74
C THR A 322 -5.87 10.75 24.79
N TRP A 323 -6.34 11.86 25.35
CA TRP A 323 -6.78 13.03 24.58
C TRP A 323 -5.67 13.62 23.72
N LEU A 324 -4.45 13.78 24.26
CA LEU A 324 -3.31 14.32 23.52
C LEU A 324 -2.95 13.41 22.33
N ARG A 325 -2.98 12.09 22.52
CA ARG A 325 -2.73 11.12 21.45
C ARG A 325 -3.83 11.14 20.39
N ALA A 326 -5.09 11.19 20.80
CA ALA A 326 -6.21 11.29 19.88
C ALA A 326 -6.20 12.61 19.09
N LYS A 327 -5.83 13.73 19.73
CA LYS A 327 -5.62 15.03 19.07
C LYS A 327 -4.53 14.94 18.03
N ALA A 328 -3.35 14.45 18.40
CA ALA A 328 -2.23 14.28 17.48
C ALA A 328 -2.63 13.37 16.30
N TRP A 329 -3.31 12.26 16.57
CA TRP A 329 -3.79 11.37 15.52
C TRP A 329 -4.80 12.05 14.58
N ARG A 330 -5.75 12.82 15.12
CA ARG A 330 -6.75 13.57 14.33
C ARG A 330 -6.08 14.58 13.39
N GLU A 331 -5.11 15.33 13.90
CA GLU A 331 -4.31 16.30 13.13
C GLU A 331 -3.55 15.60 11.98
N HIS A 332 -2.84 14.52 12.30
CA HIS A 332 -2.13 13.73 11.28
C HIS A 332 -3.06 13.07 10.27
N SER A 333 -4.31 12.79 10.66
CA SER A 333 -5.34 12.20 9.80
C SER A 333 -6.06 13.23 8.92
N GLY A 334 -5.82 14.53 9.13
CA GLY A 334 -6.55 15.59 8.46
C GLY A 334 -8.07 15.51 8.65
N LEU A 335 -8.54 14.96 9.77
CA LEU A 335 -9.98 14.86 10.03
C LEU A 335 -10.59 16.25 10.29
N PRO A 336 -11.85 16.49 9.90
CA PRO A 336 -12.47 17.80 10.05
C PRO A 336 -12.66 18.18 11.53
N GLY A 337 -12.57 19.47 11.84
CA GLY A 337 -12.82 20.04 13.17
C GLY A 337 -11.70 19.83 14.18
N GLU A 338 -11.87 20.41 15.37
CA GLU A 338 -10.95 20.26 16.51
C GLU A 338 -11.54 19.34 17.56
N LEU A 339 -10.67 18.61 18.28
CA LEU A 339 -11.11 17.75 19.36
C LEU A 339 -11.57 18.60 20.56
N PRO A 340 -12.77 18.38 21.12
CA PRO A 340 -13.26 19.10 22.29
C PRO A 340 -12.24 19.06 23.43
N ARG A 341 -12.04 20.18 24.11
CA ARG A 341 -11.15 20.23 25.28
C ARG A 341 -11.71 19.34 26.39
N VAL A 342 -10.82 18.70 27.12
CA VAL A 342 -11.17 17.90 28.31
C VAL A 342 -11.69 18.84 29.39
N THR A 343 -12.93 18.63 29.85
CA THR A 343 -13.62 19.52 30.80
C THR A 343 -13.60 19.02 32.24
N SER A 344 -12.99 17.87 32.51
CA SER A 344 -12.89 17.31 33.86
C SER A 344 -12.00 18.17 34.78
N PRO A 345 -12.50 18.68 35.93
CA PRO A 345 -11.75 19.55 36.83
C PRO A 345 -10.44 18.94 37.37
N ALA A 346 -10.41 17.62 37.57
CA ALA A 346 -9.20 16.91 38.03
C ALA A 346 -8.08 16.85 36.97
N GLN A 347 -8.43 17.05 35.69
CA GLN A 347 -7.51 16.98 34.56
C GLN A 347 -7.12 18.39 34.05
N LEU A 348 -8.01 19.38 34.20
CA LEU A 348 -7.74 20.79 33.91
C LEU A 348 -6.60 21.36 34.77
N GLY A 349 -6.52 21.01 36.07
CA GLY A 349 -5.43 21.48 36.94
C GLY A 349 -4.04 20.97 36.51
N ALA A 350 -3.95 19.79 35.90
CA ALA A 350 -2.71 19.29 35.30
C ALA A 350 -2.42 19.99 33.97
N PHE A 351 -3.45 20.17 33.13
CA PHE A 351 -3.34 20.79 31.80
C PHE A 351 -2.93 22.27 31.87
N GLU A 352 -3.59 23.08 32.71
CA GLU A 352 -3.26 24.50 32.90
C GLU A 352 -1.86 24.72 33.51
N SER A 353 -1.35 23.75 34.28
CA SER A 353 0.02 23.81 34.83
C SER A 353 1.12 23.45 33.81
N LEU A 354 0.73 22.88 32.66
CA LEU A 354 1.62 22.31 31.63
C LEU A 354 1.50 23.02 30.27
N ASP A 355 0.38 23.71 30.00
CA ASP A 355 0.18 24.49 28.78
C ASP A 355 1.22 25.62 28.69
N GLY A 356 1.98 25.66 27.59
CA GLY A 356 3.13 26.55 27.40
C GLY A 356 4.42 26.17 28.15
N ARG A 357 4.46 25.06 28.92
CA ARG A 357 5.63 24.62 29.71
C ARG A 357 6.15 23.22 29.35
N LEU A 358 5.68 22.66 28.24
CA LEU A 358 6.08 21.34 27.75
C LEU A 358 6.71 21.43 26.36
N GLU A 359 7.94 20.95 26.23
CA GLU A 359 8.54 20.64 24.92
C GLU A 359 8.21 19.19 24.53
N LEU A 360 7.23 19.05 23.64
CA LEU A 360 6.91 17.80 22.98
C LEU A 360 7.86 17.59 21.79
N SER A 361 9.08 17.12 22.05
CA SER A 361 9.92 16.60 20.96
C SER A 361 9.48 15.19 20.56
N GLU A 362 9.57 14.85 19.27
CA GLU A 362 9.28 13.50 18.76
C GLU A 362 10.03 12.40 19.55
N ALA A 363 11.24 12.70 20.03
CA ALA A 363 12.07 11.78 20.81
C ALA A 363 11.53 11.52 22.23
N ASN A 364 10.80 12.48 22.81
CA ASN A 364 10.24 12.39 24.16
C ASN A 364 8.91 11.62 24.18
N VAL A 365 8.06 11.84 23.17
CA VAL A 365 6.83 11.06 22.99
C VAL A 365 7.15 9.58 22.73
N ALA A 366 8.16 9.30 21.90
CA ALA A 366 8.64 7.94 21.62
C ALA A 366 9.25 7.20 22.83
N ARG A 367 9.60 7.91 23.91
CA ARG A 367 10.23 7.35 25.13
C ARG A 367 9.32 7.38 26.35
N GLU A 368 8.05 7.76 26.19
CA GLU A 368 7.09 7.94 27.30
C GLU A 368 7.59 8.90 28.40
N ARG A 369 8.41 9.90 28.04
CA ARG A 369 8.93 10.87 29.01
C ARG A 369 8.45 12.26 28.67
N ILE A 370 7.92 12.96 29.67
CA ILE A 370 7.58 14.37 29.57
C ILE A 370 8.55 15.13 30.47
N TRP A 371 9.25 16.11 29.90
CA TRP A 371 10.10 17.02 30.66
C TRP A 371 9.42 18.38 30.73
N ARG A 372 9.46 18.98 31.92
CA ARG A 372 9.10 20.38 32.13
C ARG A 372 10.17 21.25 31.46
N VAL A 373 9.78 22.30 30.74
CA VAL A 373 10.71 23.34 30.30
C VAL A 373 11.36 23.91 31.55
N ALA A 374 12.69 23.85 31.64
CA ALA A 374 13.43 24.45 32.74
C ALA A 374 13.17 25.97 32.72
N SER A 375 12.67 26.49 33.84
CA SER A 375 12.40 27.91 34.07
C SER A 375 13.66 28.74 34.10
#